data_AF-A0A7T4N6B4-F1
#
_entry.id   AF-A0A7T4N6B4-F1
#
_cell.length_a   1.000
_cell.length_b   1.000
_cell.length_c   1.000
_cell.angle_alpha   90.00
_cell.angle_beta   90.00
_cell.angle_gamma   90.00
#
_symmetry.space_group_name_H-M   'P 1'
#
loop_
_entity.id
_entity.type
_entity.pdbx_description
1 polymer ?
#
loop_
_entity_poly.entity_id
_entity_poly.type
_entity_poly.pdbx_seq_one_letter_code
_entity_poly.pdbx_strand_id
1 'polypeptide(L)'
;MGSVIKFIGSSAKSAALALAFVAVASASASHAASAVDAHAHFAWPASLAPFGNGYPNAGDACRRLGESPATAGYLDHMAILVGCPGGADSASVRAMLRDHRGHVVGATDGVTLISVPTEGARGSAAPGDQSDHTRTTTGCHGTGPRTDGH
;
A
#
# COMPACT_ATOMS: atom_id res chain seq x y z
N MET A 1 25.40 31.47 28.45
CA MET A 1 25.74 31.67 29.87
C MET A 1 24.53 31.33 30.71
N GLY A 2 24.62 30.27 31.52
CA GLY A 2 23.50 29.73 32.29
C GLY A 2 23.12 30.60 33.48
N SER A 3 21.85 30.52 33.88
CA SER A 3 21.40 30.97 35.20
C SER A 3 20.98 29.77 36.02
N VAL A 4 21.75 29.56 37.07
CA VAL A 4 21.66 28.50 38.07
C VAL A 4 20.83 29.07 39.23
N ILE A 5 19.59 28.65 39.41
CA ILE A 5 18.77 29.09 40.54
C ILE A 5 18.72 27.99 41.60
N LYS A 6 19.69 28.14 42.50
CA LYS A 6 19.83 27.74 43.90
C LYS A 6 18.63 27.03 44.54
N PHE A 7 18.82 25.75 44.87
CA PHE A 7 18.08 25.03 45.92
C PHE A 7 18.39 25.67 47.29
N ILE A 8 17.34 26.08 48.00
CA ILE A 8 17.35 26.27 49.45
C ILE A 8 16.24 25.38 50.02
N GLY A 9 16.67 24.32 50.71
CA GLY A 9 15.80 23.44 51.46
C GLY A 9 15.22 24.15 52.69
N SER A 10 13.98 23.84 53.02
CA SER A 10 13.42 24.03 54.35
C SER A 10 12.87 22.70 54.83
N SER A 11 13.53 22.18 55.86
CA SER A 11 13.17 20.97 56.59
C SER A 11 12.07 21.30 57.61
N ALA A 12 10.90 20.71 57.47
CA ALA A 12 9.94 20.59 58.58
C ALA A 12 9.37 19.18 58.59
N LYS A 13 9.71 18.44 59.64
CA LYS A 13 9.20 17.11 59.97
C LYS A 13 7.79 17.25 60.55
N SER A 14 6.81 16.52 60.04
CA SER A 14 5.69 16.00 60.83
C SER A 14 4.98 14.89 60.05
N ALA A 15 4.91 13.73 60.69
CA ALA A 15 4.28 12.52 60.20
C ALA A 15 2.75 12.62 60.28
N ALA A 16 2.06 12.17 59.24
CA ALA A 16 0.74 11.55 59.38
C ALA A 16 0.41 10.74 58.11
N LEU A 17 0.14 9.46 58.35
CA LEU A 17 -0.28 8.43 57.42
C LEU A 17 -1.76 8.64 57.04
N ALA A 18 -2.11 8.78 55.75
CA ALA A 18 -3.50 8.61 55.30
C ALA A 18 -3.63 8.36 53.78
N LEU A 19 -4.06 7.13 53.46
CA LEU A 19 -5.07 6.75 52.45
C LEU A 19 -4.88 7.12 50.96
N ALA A 20 -4.50 6.09 50.20
CA ALA A 20 -5.20 5.54 49.02
C ALA A 20 -5.93 6.48 48.04
N PHE A 21 -5.36 6.53 46.81
CA PHE A 21 -6.00 6.59 45.48
C PHE A 21 -7.45 7.06 45.37
N VAL A 22 -7.65 8.25 44.78
CA VAL A 22 -8.75 8.51 43.84
C VAL A 22 -8.19 9.31 42.65
N ALA A 23 -8.18 8.65 41.49
CA ALA A 23 -7.93 9.27 40.20
C ALA A 23 -9.18 10.01 39.72
N VAL A 24 -9.05 11.28 39.29
CA VAL A 24 -9.80 11.81 38.15
C VAL A 24 -9.07 13.06 37.61
N ALA A 25 -8.13 12.84 36.69
CA ALA A 25 -7.62 13.91 35.86
C ALA A 25 -8.67 14.19 34.76
N SER A 26 -9.66 15.02 35.05
CA SER A 26 -10.57 15.58 34.05
C SER A 26 -9.84 16.66 33.25
N ALA A 27 -8.82 16.26 32.48
CA ALA A 27 -8.32 17.05 31.38
C ALA A 27 -9.35 16.92 30.26
N SER A 28 -10.33 17.81 30.26
CA SER A 28 -11.16 18.09 29.09
C SER A 28 -10.27 18.68 28.01
N ALA A 29 -9.49 17.82 27.36
CA ALA A 29 -8.97 18.08 26.04
C ALA A 29 -10.19 18.20 25.14
N SER A 30 -10.65 19.43 24.95
CA SER A 30 -11.45 19.84 23.81
C SER A 30 -10.78 19.20 22.60
N HIS A 31 -11.35 18.09 22.11
CA HIS A 31 -11.04 17.51 20.82
C HIS A 31 -11.53 18.53 19.80
N ALA A 32 -10.70 19.55 19.60
CA ALA A 32 -10.67 20.32 18.38
C ALA A 32 -10.39 19.35 17.24
N ALA A 33 -10.96 19.72 16.10
CA ALA A 33 -10.95 19.00 14.84
C ALA A 33 -11.86 17.76 14.84
N SER A 34 -13.13 18.03 14.55
CA SER A 34 -13.85 17.25 13.55
C SER A 34 -12.88 16.72 12.49
N ALA A 35 -12.50 15.45 12.60
CA ALA A 35 -11.99 14.65 11.49
C ALA A 35 -13.17 14.22 10.60
N VAL A 36 -14.12 15.13 10.37
CA VAL A 36 -15.19 14.96 9.41
C VAL A 36 -14.79 15.77 8.20
N ASP A 37 -14.54 15.04 7.10
CA ASP A 37 -14.40 15.55 5.73
C ASP A 37 -13.00 15.99 5.23
N ALA A 38 -11.92 15.31 5.63
CA ALA A 38 -10.65 15.36 4.88
C ALA A 38 -10.63 14.43 3.64
N HIS A 39 -11.78 13.83 3.32
CA HIS A 39 -12.11 13.38 1.97
C HIS A 39 -13.35 14.16 1.51
N ALA A 40 -13.23 15.49 1.36
CA ALA A 40 -14.05 16.17 0.37
C ALA A 40 -14.02 15.28 -0.88
N HIS A 41 -15.19 14.78 -1.27
CA HIS A 41 -15.33 13.74 -2.27
C HIS A 41 -14.51 14.14 -3.50
N PHE A 42 -13.32 13.55 -3.65
CA PHE A 42 -12.44 13.90 -4.75
C PHE A 42 -13.22 13.69 -6.04
N ALA A 43 -13.39 14.76 -6.81
CA ALA A 43 -14.12 14.73 -8.06
C ALA A 43 -13.27 14.00 -9.09
N TRP A 44 -13.55 12.71 -9.27
CA TRP A 44 -12.78 11.89 -10.18
C TRP A 44 -12.94 12.35 -11.64
N PRO A 45 -11.84 12.53 -12.38
CA PRO A 45 -11.88 12.77 -13.81
C PRO A 45 -12.56 11.59 -14.52
N ALA A 46 -13.59 11.86 -15.31
CA ALA A 46 -14.28 10.84 -16.10
C ALA A 46 -13.34 10.13 -17.09
N SER A 47 -12.27 10.82 -17.52
CA SER A 47 -11.21 10.29 -18.36
C SER A 47 -10.45 9.13 -17.74
N LEU A 48 -10.47 8.94 -16.41
CA LEU A 48 -9.77 7.86 -15.73
C LEU A 48 -10.62 6.61 -15.49
N ALA A 49 -11.92 6.66 -15.83
CA ALA A 49 -12.87 5.55 -15.66
C ALA A 49 -12.73 4.83 -14.29
N PRO A 50 -12.79 5.54 -13.14
CA PRO A 50 -12.63 4.92 -11.83
C PRO A 50 -13.78 3.96 -11.54
N PHE A 51 -13.48 2.85 -10.86
CA PHE A 51 -14.48 1.89 -10.48
C PHE A 51 -14.27 1.34 -9.05
N GLY A 52 -15.39 0.94 -8.44
CA GLY A 52 -15.44 0.61 -7.02
C GLY A 52 -15.46 1.85 -6.11
N ASN A 53 -15.52 1.60 -4.79
CA ASN A 53 -15.63 2.63 -3.76
C ASN A 53 -14.35 2.79 -2.92
N GLY A 54 -13.25 2.20 -3.38
CA GLY A 54 -11.96 2.23 -2.69
C GLY A 54 -11.06 1.08 -3.14
N TYR A 55 -9.77 1.19 -2.86
CA TYR A 55 -8.75 0.16 -3.06
C TYR A 55 -7.59 0.35 -2.07
N PRO A 56 -7.06 -0.71 -1.44
CA PRO A 56 -7.50 -2.11 -1.58
C PRO A 56 -8.85 -2.40 -0.91
N ASN A 57 -9.25 -1.62 0.10
CA ASN A 57 -10.51 -1.78 0.81
C ASN A 57 -11.54 -0.75 0.34
N ALA A 58 -12.82 -1.04 0.53
CA ALA A 58 -13.87 -0.06 0.30
C ALA A 58 -13.72 1.13 1.27
N GLY A 59 -13.88 2.35 0.76
CA GLY A 59 -13.68 3.58 1.54
C GLY A 59 -12.24 4.13 1.49
N ASP A 60 -11.27 3.35 1.00
CA ASP A 60 -9.92 3.86 0.79
C ASP A 60 -9.91 4.93 -0.32
N ALA A 61 -8.98 5.89 -0.22
CA ALA A 61 -8.88 7.02 -1.13
C ALA A 61 -8.64 6.63 -2.60
N CYS A 62 -7.86 5.57 -2.80
CA CYS A 62 -7.48 5.10 -4.13
C CYS A 62 -8.63 4.30 -4.75
N ARG A 63 -8.69 4.26 -6.08
CA ARG A 63 -9.68 3.46 -6.82
C ARG A 63 -9.02 2.72 -7.97
N ARG A 64 -9.61 1.61 -8.37
CA ARG A 64 -9.17 0.89 -9.58
C ARG A 64 -9.62 1.70 -10.80
N LEU A 65 -8.80 1.73 -11.84
CA LEU A 65 -9.07 2.48 -13.07
C LEU A 65 -9.35 1.54 -14.22
N GLY A 66 -10.44 1.80 -14.93
CA GLY A 66 -10.88 1.02 -16.08
C GLY A 66 -10.20 1.47 -17.37
N GLU A 67 -10.63 0.88 -18.48
CA GLU A 67 -10.15 1.24 -19.80
C GLU A 67 -10.72 2.58 -20.27
N SER A 68 -9.81 3.46 -20.67
CA SER A 68 -10.11 4.77 -21.25
C SER A 68 -8.92 5.22 -22.11
N PRO A 69 -9.08 6.29 -22.91
CA PRO A 69 -7.95 6.87 -23.65
C PRO A 69 -6.76 7.28 -22.78
N ALA A 70 -6.99 7.63 -21.51
CA ALA A 70 -5.93 8.06 -20.59
C ALA A 70 -5.25 6.89 -19.86
N THR A 71 -5.90 5.73 -19.77
CA THR A 71 -5.42 4.58 -18.98
C THR A 71 -4.99 3.39 -19.84
N ALA A 72 -5.40 3.33 -21.11
CA ALA A 72 -5.17 2.20 -22.01
C ALA A 72 -3.69 1.78 -22.11
N GLY A 73 -2.77 2.74 -22.14
CA GLY A 73 -1.33 2.47 -22.20
C GLY A 73 -0.72 1.88 -20.93
N TYR A 74 -1.47 1.86 -19.83
CA TYR A 74 -1.02 1.40 -18.51
C TYR A 74 -1.74 0.14 -18.02
N LEU A 75 -2.79 -0.29 -18.72
CA LEU A 75 -3.54 -1.49 -18.36
C LEU A 75 -2.75 -2.74 -18.76
N ASP A 76 -2.40 -3.55 -17.77
CA ASP A 76 -1.70 -4.81 -17.95
C ASP A 76 -2.57 -5.95 -17.39
N HIS A 77 -2.75 -7.03 -18.15
CA HIS A 77 -3.43 -8.24 -17.68
C HIS A 77 -2.80 -8.86 -16.41
N MET A 78 -1.53 -8.56 -16.12
CA MET A 78 -0.81 -9.03 -14.95
C MET A 78 -0.84 -8.05 -13.78
N ALA A 79 -1.37 -6.83 -13.96
CA ALA A 79 -1.39 -5.81 -12.92
C ALA A 79 -2.72 -5.04 -12.87
N ILE A 80 -3.14 -4.69 -11.67
CA ILE A 80 -4.30 -3.81 -11.49
C ILE A 80 -3.79 -2.37 -11.57
N LEU A 81 -4.40 -1.57 -12.45
CA LEU A 81 -4.18 -0.14 -12.48
C LEU A 81 -5.03 0.55 -11.42
N VAL A 82 -4.37 1.32 -10.56
CA VAL A 82 -4.96 2.03 -9.42
C VAL A 82 -4.65 3.51 -9.55
N GLY A 83 -5.66 4.36 -9.41
CA GLY A 83 -5.50 5.78 -9.25
C GLY A 83 -5.56 6.14 -7.78
N CYS A 84 -4.64 6.96 -7.30
CA CYS A 84 -4.71 7.55 -5.97
C CYS A 84 -4.76 9.08 -6.11
N PRO A 85 -5.79 9.75 -5.56
CA PRO A 85 -5.83 11.20 -5.52
C PRO A 85 -4.60 11.78 -4.81
N GLY A 86 -4.10 12.91 -5.32
CA GLY A 86 -2.90 13.58 -4.86
C GLY A 86 -1.64 13.21 -5.67
N GLY A 87 -0.53 13.84 -5.30
CA GLY A 87 0.78 13.59 -5.90
C GLY A 87 1.47 12.34 -5.33
N ALA A 88 2.64 12.02 -5.89
CA ALA A 88 3.41 10.82 -5.55
C ALA A 88 3.77 10.68 -4.06
N ASP A 89 3.89 11.79 -3.34
CA ASP A 89 4.23 11.82 -1.91
C ASP A 89 3.03 11.64 -0.96
N SER A 90 1.82 11.57 -1.52
CA SER A 90 0.59 11.41 -0.75
C SER A 90 0.62 10.13 0.09
N ALA A 91 0.01 10.17 1.29
CA ALA A 91 0.04 9.03 2.21
C ALA A 91 -0.49 7.74 1.56
N SER A 92 -1.57 7.83 0.77
CA SER A 92 -2.18 6.71 0.07
C SER A 92 -1.26 6.12 -1.00
N VAL A 93 -0.57 6.97 -1.78
CA VAL A 93 0.41 6.53 -2.78
C VAL A 93 1.56 5.80 -2.09
N ARG A 94 2.15 6.39 -1.04
CA ARG A 94 3.25 5.76 -0.29
C ARG A 94 2.85 4.42 0.32
N ALA A 95 1.62 4.29 0.81
CA ALA A 95 1.09 3.02 1.30
C ALA A 95 1.01 1.97 0.17
N MET A 96 0.53 2.34 -1.02
CA MET A 96 0.49 1.42 -2.18
C MET A 96 1.87 0.92 -2.59
N LEU A 97 2.86 1.81 -2.63
CA LEU A 97 4.23 1.45 -2.98
C LEU A 97 4.85 0.51 -1.93
N ARG A 98 4.62 0.79 -0.64
CA ARG A 98 5.18 0.02 0.47
C ARG A 98 4.50 -1.34 0.68
N ASP A 99 3.17 -1.35 0.76
CA ASP A 99 2.40 -2.51 1.22
C ASP A 99 1.98 -3.42 0.06
N HIS A 100 1.66 -2.83 -1.09
CA HIS A 100 1.13 -3.56 -2.24
C HIS A 100 2.15 -3.74 -3.36
N ARG A 101 3.39 -3.27 -3.16
CA ARG A 101 4.46 -3.31 -4.16
C ARG A 101 4.04 -2.70 -5.48
N GLY A 102 3.18 -1.68 -5.41
CA GLY A 102 2.81 -0.87 -6.56
C GLY A 102 4.01 -0.07 -7.05
N HIS A 103 3.95 0.39 -8.29
CA HIS A 103 4.88 1.39 -8.81
C HIS A 103 4.13 2.46 -9.59
N VAL A 104 4.61 3.70 -9.49
CA VAL A 104 4.00 4.83 -10.21
C VAL A 104 4.31 4.68 -11.70
N VAL A 105 3.26 4.72 -12.52
CA VAL A 105 3.34 4.66 -13.99
C VAL A 105 3.01 6.00 -14.65
N GLY A 106 2.45 6.94 -13.89
CA GLY A 106 2.16 8.29 -14.36
C GLY A 106 1.39 9.11 -13.34
N ALA A 107 1.02 10.32 -13.74
CA ALA A 107 0.10 11.18 -13.01
C ALA A 107 -0.69 12.04 -14.01
N THR A 108 -1.98 12.24 -13.75
CA THR A 108 -2.83 13.18 -14.51
C THR A 108 -3.96 13.69 -13.64
N ASP A 109 -4.37 14.94 -13.86
CA ASP A 109 -5.58 15.52 -13.24
C ASP A 109 -5.61 15.39 -11.70
N GLY A 110 -4.44 15.54 -11.06
CA GLY A 110 -4.30 15.41 -9.61
C GLY A 110 -4.44 13.98 -9.08
N VAL A 111 -4.33 12.97 -9.94
CA VAL A 111 -4.32 11.54 -9.61
C VAL A 111 -2.97 10.95 -9.98
N THR A 112 -2.36 10.21 -9.06
CA THR A 112 -1.19 9.37 -9.32
C THR A 112 -1.65 7.99 -9.79
N LEU A 113 -1.12 7.52 -10.92
CA LEU A 113 -1.42 6.21 -11.51
C LEU A 113 -0.38 5.20 -11.03
N ILE A 114 -0.84 4.08 -10.51
CA ILE A 114 -0.02 3.05 -9.88
C ILE A 114 -0.40 1.69 -10.47
N SER A 115 0.60 0.95 -10.96
CA SER A 115 0.43 -0.43 -11.37
C SER A 115 0.76 -1.37 -10.20
N VAL A 116 -0.21 -2.18 -9.80
CA VAL A 116 -0.11 -3.12 -8.67
C VAL A 116 -0.12 -4.55 -9.22
N PRO A 117 0.98 -5.31 -9.09
CA PRO A 117 1.07 -6.65 -9.66
C PRO A 117 0.08 -7.60 -8.98
N THR A 118 -0.64 -8.39 -9.78
CA THR A 118 -1.45 -9.50 -9.28
C THR A 118 -0.57 -10.71 -8.99
N GLU A 119 -1.02 -11.61 -8.13
CA GLU A 119 -0.26 -12.78 -7.68
C GLU A 119 0.13 -13.78 -8.78
N GLY A 120 -0.38 -13.62 -10.02
CA GLY A 120 0.08 -14.35 -11.21
C GLY A 120 1.29 -13.73 -11.93
N ALA A 121 1.54 -12.42 -11.78
CA ALA A 121 2.66 -11.72 -12.42
C ALA A 121 4.04 -12.16 -11.89
N ARG A 122 4.05 -12.85 -10.75
CA ARG A 122 5.26 -13.29 -10.03
C ARG A 122 5.47 -14.81 -10.06
N GLY A 123 4.72 -15.52 -10.89
CA GLY A 123 4.79 -16.97 -11.04
C GLY A 123 6.06 -17.54 -11.70
N SER A 124 7.10 -16.74 -11.98
CA SER A 124 8.35 -17.22 -12.60
C SER A 124 9.63 -16.85 -11.84
N ALA A 125 9.53 -16.36 -10.59
CA ALA A 125 10.72 -16.14 -9.76
C ALA A 125 10.48 -16.66 -8.33
N ALA A 126 10.20 -17.95 -8.21
CA ALA A 126 10.44 -18.67 -6.98
C ALA A 126 11.96 -18.88 -6.82
N PRO A 127 12.58 -18.55 -5.68
CA PRO A 127 13.96 -18.91 -5.41
C PRO A 127 14.01 -20.39 -4.96
N GLY A 128 14.56 -21.24 -5.83
CA GLY A 128 15.01 -22.58 -5.48
C GLY A 128 14.06 -23.72 -5.85
N ASP A 129 14.30 -24.33 -7.00
CA ASP A 129 14.61 -25.77 -7.10
C ASP A 129 15.17 -26.03 -8.51
N GLN A 130 16.48 -25.91 -8.67
CA GLN A 130 17.18 -26.44 -9.85
C GLN A 130 17.35 -27.94 -9.64
N SER A 131 16.25 -28.69 -9.56
CA SER A 131 16.32 -30.14 -9.77
C SER A 131 16.48 -30.38 -11.25
N ASP A 132 17.75 -30.43 -11.66
CA ASP A 132 18.29 -31.37 -12.63
C ASP A 132 17.23 -32.05 -13.50
N HIS A 133 16.85 -31.38 -14.58
CA HIS A 133 16.56 -32.07 -15.81
C HIS A 133 17.73 -31.81 -16.72
N THR A 134 18.77 -32.62 -16.54
CA THR A 134 19.50 -33.23 -17.64
C THR A 134 18.47 -33.77 -18.64
N ARG A 135 17.90 -32.89 -19.46
CA ARG A 135 17.24 -33.28 -20.69
C ARG A 135 18.38 -33.56 -21.65
N THR A 136 18.91 -34.78 -21.48
CA THR A 136 19.61 -35.51 -22.52
C THR A 136 19.02 -35.12 -23.86
N THR A 137 19.87 -34.57 -24.71
CA THR A 137 19.64 -34.39 -26.14
C THR A 137 19.38 -35.77 -26.76
N THR A 138 18.18 -36.31 -26.54
CA THR A 138 17.69 -37.51 -27.21
C THR A 138 16.86 -37.04 -28.39
N GLY A 139 17.35 -37.41 -29.56
CA GLY A 139 17.01 -36.81 -30.84
C GLY A 139 15.53 -36.84 -31.19
N CYS A 140 15.22 -36.04 -32.20
CA CYS A 140 13.98 -36.05 -32.94
C CYS A 140 13.71 -37.45 -33.52
N HIS A 141 13.12 -38.34 -32.72
CA HIS A 141 12.60 -39.61 -33.20
C HIS A 141 11.23 -39.35 -33.83
N GLY A 142 11.25 -39.19 -35.15
CA GLY A 142 10.04 -39.25 -35.97
C GLY A 142 9.41 -40.63 -35.85
N THR A 143 8.17 -40.68 -35.38
CA THR A 143 7.32 -41.85 -35.36
C THR A 143 6.77 -42.08 -36.77
N GLY A 144 7.16 -43.17 -37.41
CA GLY A 144 6.49 -43.68 -38.61
C GLY A 144 6.71 -45.19 -38.70
N PRO A 145 5.67 -46.03 -38.56
CA PRO A 145 5.81 -47.45 -38.82
C PRO A 145 5.84 -47.66 -40.33
N ARG A 146 6.95 -48.18 -40.87
CA ARG A 146 6.97 -48.85 -42.17
C ARG A 146 7.18 -50.33 -41.91
N THR A 147 6.12 -51.10 -42.12
CA THR A 147 6.09 -52.55 -42.14
C THR A 147 6.93 -53.08 -43.30
N ASP A 148 7.75 -54.08 -43.01
CA ASP A 148 8.54 -54.87 -43.95
C ASP A 148 7.68 -55.77 -44.88
N GLY A 149 8.19 -55.97 -46.10
CA GLY A 149 8.26 -57.30 -46.74
C GLY A 149 7.12 -57.78 -47.67
N HIS A 150 7.36 -57.71 -48.99
CA HIS A 150 7.61 -58.88 -49.86
C HIS A 150 8.19 -58.43 -51.22
#